data_AF-A0A3R6ZW47-F1
#
_entry.id   AF-A0A3R6ZW47-F1
#
_cell.length_a   1.000
_cell.length_b   1.000
_cell.length_c   1.000
_cell.angle_alpha   90.00
_cell.angle_beta   90.00
_cell.angle_gamma   90.00
#
_symmetry.space_group_name_H-M   'P 1'
#
loop_
_entity.id
_entity.type
_entity.pdbx_description
1 polymer ?
#
loop_
_entity_poly.entity_id
_entity_poly.type
_entity_poly.pdbx_seq_one_letter_code
_entity_poly.pdbx_strand_id
1 'polypeptide(L)'
;MSLDVGTTTQTLSDKTLARRRYFREKQREYRRKLNANGAAMQAEVVHLQSILDGFQAKSLPSVREASDSMLSWHSIAMVFKSEAHRVLTDRESLVTQTKEFRALIASMQRFVMMNIPSKMRDQLFEDHHKARDTDRQSTEVRQVSPTHILMRLVSHSSRSFRAYEGFVSSDELAVLRGIDVTGIEDDDQKEAFVWRELIRLANAHFLLWRQRFTALMQELYC
;
A
#
# COMPACT_ATOMS: atom_id res chain seq x y z
N MET A 1 -32.24 -34.57 18.43
CA MET A 1 -31.24 -33.73 17.75
C MET A 1 -31.33 -32.32 18.34
N SER A 2 -30.33 -31.88 19.11
CA SER A 2 -30.36 -30.62 19.86
C SER A 2 -28.94 -30.12 20.10
N LEU A 3 -28.26 -29.64 19.05
CA LEU A 3 -26.87 -29.14 19.11
C LEU A 3 -26.68 -27.74 18.52
N ASP A 4 -27.72 -27.12 17.93
CA ASP A 4 -27.55 -25.89 17.15
C ASP A 4 -27.67 -24.60 17.99
N VAL A 5 -28.54 -24.59 19.00
CA VAL A 5 -28.82 -23.40 19.84
C VAL A 5 -27.62 -22.96 20.69
N GLY A 6 -26.77 -23.91 21.12
CA GLY A 6 -25.58 -23.64 21.92
C GLY A 6 -24.47 -22.94 21.12
N THR A 7 -24.36 -23.22 19.82
CA THR A 7 -23.31 -22.68 18.96
C THR A 7 -23.60 -21.24 18.56
N THR A 8 -24.88 -20.91 18.31
CA THR A 8 -25.32 -19.54 17.98
C THR A 8 -25.21 -18.59 19.17
N THR A 9 -25.50 -19.06 20.39
CA THR A 9 -25.41 -18.25 21.62
C THR A 9 -23.95 -17.97 22.00
N GLN A 10 -23.07 -18.96 21.87
CA GLN A 10 -21.63 -18.81 22.10
C GLN A 10 -21.01 -17.78 21.12
N THR A 11 -21.32 -17.87 19.83
CA THR A 11 -20.77 -16.97 18.80
C THR A 11 -21.25 -15.52 18.95
N LEU A 12 -22.49 -15.29 19.40
CA LEU A 12 -22.99 -13.94 19.71
C LEU A 12 -22.32 -13.34 20.96
N SER A 13 -22.04 -14.15 21.98
CA SER A 13 -21.26 -13.76 23.15
C SER A 13 -19.84 -13.36 22.77
N ASP A 14 -19.18 -14.17 21.94
CA ASP A 14 -17.81 -13.91 21.47
C ASP A 14 -17.71 -12.63 20.65
N LYS A 15 -18.67 -12.36 19.76
CA LYS A 15 -18.77 -11.10 19.01
C LYS A 15 -18.94 -9.89 19.94
N THR A 16 -19.74 -10.03 21.00
CA THR A 16 -19.96 -8.96 22.00
C THR A 16 -18.69 -8.69 22.81
N LEU A 17 -17.96 -9.74 23.21
CA LEU A 17 -16.68 -9.62 23.91
C LEU A 17 -15.59 -9.03 23.00
N ALA A 18 -15.55 -9.41 21.72
CA ALA A 18 -14.64 -8.82 20.73
C ALA A 18 -14.88 -7.32 20.56
N ARG A 19 -16.15 -6.90 20.46
CA ARG A 19 -16.54 -5.49 20.34
C ARG A 19 -16.13 -4.68 21.58
N ARG A 20 -16.32 -5.23 22.78
CA ARG A 20 -15.89 -4.58 24.04
C ARG A 20 -14.36 -4.43 24.10
N ARG A 21 -13.60 -5.46 23.69
CA ARG A 21 -12.13 -5.39 23.61
C ARG A 21 -11.68 -4.31 22.63
N TYR A 22 -12.30 -4.25 21.46
CA TYR A 22 -12.02 -3.23 20.45
C TYR A 22 -12.20 -1.80 20.98
N PHE A 23 -13.34 -1.50 21.62
CA PHE A 23 -13.58 -0.16 22.17
C PHE A 23 -12.58 0.21 23.27
N ARG A 24 -12.22 -0.75 24.13
CA ARG A 24 -11.19 -0.53 25.15
C ARG A 24 -9.82 -0.26 24.52
N GLU A 25 -9.45 -1.01 23.48
CA GLU A 25 -8.20 -0.79 22.73
C GLU A 25 -8.19 0.59 22.11
N LYS A 26 -9.28 1.00 21.46
CA LYS A 26 -9.39 2.33 20.85
C LYS A 26 -9.27 3.46 21.86
N GLN A 27 -9.87 3.33 23.03
CA GLN A 27 -9.69 4.31 24.10
C GLN A 27 -8.24 4.33 24.64
N ARG A 28 -7.57 3.18 24.74
CA ARG A 28 -6.15 3.12 25.12
C ARG A 28 -5.26 3.80 24.09
N GLU A 29 -5.49 3.53 22.80
CA GLU A 29 -4.77 4.19 21.70
C GLU A 29 -4.97 5.70 21.72
N TYR A 30 -6.22 6.16 21.91
CA TYR A 30 -6.52 7.59 22.00
C TYR A 30 -5.77 8.25 23.16
N ARG A 31 -5.82 7.66 24.37
CA ARG A 31 -5.07 8.18 25.53
C ARG A 31 -3.55 8.19 25.30
N ARG A 32 -3.01 7.15 24.66
CA ARG A 32 -1.58 7.09 24.29
C ARG A 32 -1.20 8.24 23.37
N LYS A 33 -1.99 8.49 22.32
CA LYS A 33 -1.75 9.60 21.38
C LYS A 33 -1.82 10.96 22.05
N LEU A 34 -2.84 11.17 22.88
CA LEU A 34 -2.99 12.43 23.63
C LEU A 34 -1.78 12.70 24.52
N ASN A 35 -1.35 11.69 25.28
CA ASN A 35 -0.19 11.80 26.17
C ASN A 35 1.12 12.00 25.39
N ALA A 36 1.30 11.30 24.27
CA ALA A 36 2.48 11.45 23.42
C ALA A 36 2.57 12.88 22.83
N ASN A 37 1.45 13.42 22.35
CA ASN A 37 1.39 14.79 21.84
C ASN A 37 1.67 15.81 22.95
N GLY A 38 1.08 15.62 24.14
CA GLY A 38 1.34 16.48 25.30
C GLY A 38 2.82 16.44 25.73
N ALA A 39 3.44 15.25 25.73
CA ALA A 39 4.86 15.10 26.02
C ALA A 39 5.75 15.76 24.96
N ALA A 40 5.40 15.65 23.68
CA ALA A 40 6.12 16.31 22.59
C ALA A 40 6.06 17.84 22.72
N MET A 41 4.87 18.41 22.96
CA MET A 41 4.70 19.84 23.18
C MET A 41 5.46 20.33 24.42
N GLN A 42 5.44 19.56 25.52
CA GLN A 42 6.20 19.91 26.71
C GLN A 42 7.71 19.89 26.45
N ALA A 43 8.21 18.93 25.68
CA ALA A 43 9.61 18.86 25.30
C ALA A 43 10.02 20.08 24.44
N GLU A 44 9.16 20.53 23.51
CA GLU A 44 9.39 21.75 22.73
C GLU A 44 9.44 22.99 23.62
N VAL A 45 8.52 23.13 24.59
CA VAL A 45 8.54 24.25 25.54
C VAL A 45 9.82 24.25 26.36
N VAL A 46 10.25 23.09 26.88
CA VAL A 46 11.51 22.96 27.62
C VAL A 46 12.71 23.32 26.75
N HIS A 47 12.73 22.90 25.49
CA HIS A 47 13.77 23.24 24.53
C HIS A 47 13.83 24.75 24.25
N LEU A 48 12.67 25.37 24.01
CA LEU A 48 12.57 26.82 23.78
C LEU A 48 12.99 27.62 25.02
N GLN A 49 12.62 27.14 26.22
CA GLN A 49 13.07 27.75 27.47
C GLN A 49 14.59 27.66 27.61
N SER A 50 15.19 26.50 27.32
CA SER A 50 16.65 26.37 27.34
C SER A 50 17.35 27.30 26.35
N ILE A 51 16.76 27.53 25.17
CA ILE A 51 17.26 28.50 24.20
C ILE A 51 17.18 29.92 24.78
N LEU A 52 16.05 30.28 25.36
CA LEU A 52 15.83 31.59 25.97
C LEU A 52 16.79 31.85 27.12
N ASP A 53 16.95 30.89 28.02
CA ASP A 53 17.89 30.95 29.13
C ASP A 53 19.33 31.09 28.61
N GLY A 54 19.66 30.40 27.51
CA GLY A 54 20.94 30.54 26.83
C GLY A 54 21.17 31.93 26.23
N PHE A 55 20.12 32.61 25.75
CA PHE A 55 20.20 34.00 25.30
C PHE A 55 20.30 35.00 26.47
N GLN A 56 19.54 34.78 27.54
CA GLN A 56 19.60 35.61 28.75
C GLN A 56 20.95 35.48 29.45
N ALA A 57 21.52 34.27 29.55
CA ALA A 57 22.86 34.05 30.10
C ALA A 57 23.97 34.74 29.27
N LYS A 58 23.75 34.94 27.97
CA LYS A 58 24.66 35.67 27.07
C LYS A 58 24.40 37.17 27.04
N SER A 59 23.35 37.65 27.71
CA SER A 59 23.02 39.06 27.85
C SER A 59 23.77 39.67 29.04
N LEU A 60 25.03 40.07 28.81
CA LEU A 60 25.69 41.11 29.60
C LEU A 60 25.73 42.42 28.79
N PRO A 61 25.71 43.61 29.42
CA PRO A 61 25.57 44.87 28.71
C PRO A 61 26.93 45.28 28.15
N SER A 62 27.18 45.03 26.86
CA SER A 62 28.23 45.77 26.17
C SER A 62 27.97 45.81 24.69
N VAL A 63 27.73 47.04 24.23
CA VAL A 63 28.10 47.53 22.91
C VAL A 63 29.39 46.85 22.45
N ARG A 64 29.30 45.99 21.42
CA ARG A 64 30.28 45.86 20.32
C ARG A 64 29.89 44.75 19.34
N GLU A 65 29.72 45.20 18.11
CA GLU A 65 30.07 44.51 16.85
C GLU A 65 29.26 43.27 16.46
N ALA A 66 28.17 43.56 15.77
CA ALA A 66 27.43 42.64 14.91
C ALA A 66 28.25 42.06 13.73
N SER A 67 29.55 42.37 13.61
CA SER A 67 30.39 41.95 12.48
C SER A 67 30.98 40.53 12.60
N ASP A 68 31.04 39.95 13.81
CA ASP A 68 31.50 38.56 14.03
C ASP A 68 30.35 37.54 14.16
N SER A 69 29.09 37.98 13.94
CA SER A 69 27.88 37.18 14.19
C SER A 69 27.44 36.28 13.01
N MET A 70 28.05 36.42 11.84
CA MET A 70 27.75 35.58 10.67
C MET A 70 28.79 34.47 10.54
N LEU A 71 28.33 33.22 10.41
CA LEU A 71 29.17 32.06 10.08
C LEU A 71 30.11 32.42 8.92
N SER A 72 31.39 32.09 9.08
CA SER A 72 32.39 32.32 8.03
C SER A 72 31.94 31.69 6.71
N TRP A 73 32.06 32.42 5.60
CA TRP A 73 31.79 31.92 4.25
C TRP A 73 32.53 30.61 3.95
N HIS A 74 33.70 30.40 4.57
CA HIS A 74 34.43 29.15 4.47
C HIS A 74 33.68 27.97 5.11
N SER A 75 33.12 28.17 6.32
CA SER A 75 32.31 27.17 7.00
C SER A 75 31.03 26.85 6.23
N ILE A 76 30.37 27.88 5.69
CA ILE A 76 29.19 27.71 4.82
C ILE A 76 29.55 26.88 3.59
N ALA A 77 30.61 27.26 2.86
CA ALA A 77 31.05 26.55 1.65
C ALA A 77 31.42 25.09 1.93
N MET A 78 32.05 24.80 3.07
CA MET A 78 32.39 23.43 3.48
C MET A 78 31.16 22.55 3.68
N VAL A 79 30.12 23.06 4.33
CA VAL A 79 28.85 22.34 4.51
C VAL A 79 28.18 22.07 3.16
N PHE A 80 28.10 23.08 2.29
CA PHE A 80 27.55 22.91 0.95
C PHE A 80 28.32 21.86 0.14
N LYS A 81 29.66 21.85 0.24
CA LYS A 81 30.50 20.87 -0.43
C LYS A 81 30.25 19.46 0.10
N SER A 82 30.19 19.25 1.42
CA SER A 82 29.91 17.94 2.00
C SER A 82 28.50 17.45 1.67
N GLU A 83 27.52 18.36 1.70
CA GLU A 83 26.13 18.02 1.37
C GLU A 83 25.95 17.70 -0.11
N ALA A 84 26.57 18.46 -1.01
CA ALA A 84 26.57 18.14 -2.42
C ALA A 84 27.17 16.74 -2.67
N HIS A 85 28.27 16.41 -2.00
CA HIS A 85 28.88 15.09 -2.13
C HIS A 85 27.95 13.97 -1.62
N ARG A 86 27.36 14.15 -0.44
CA ARG A 86 26.40 13.18 0.13
C ARG A 86 25.19 12.97 -0.78
N VAL A 87 24.61 14.04 -1.30
CA VAL A 87 23.44 13.97 -2.21
C VAL A 87 23.78 13.25 -3.51
N LEU A 88 24.98 13.48 -4.05
CA LEU A 88 25.41 12.78 -5.26
C LEU A 88 25.59 11.28 -5.00
N THR A 89 26.22 10.89 -3.89
CA THR A 89 26.38 9.47 -3.52
C THR A 89 25.03 8.80 -3.26
N ASP A 90 24.12 9.46 -2.54
CA ASP A 90 22.78 8.95 -2.29
C ASP A 90 21.99 8.76 -3.60
N ARG A 91 22.09 9.73 -4.51
CA ARG A 91 21.49 9.62 -5.84
C ARG A 91 22.04 8.43 -6.62
N GLU A 92 23.35 8.19 -6.60
CA GLU A 92 23.96 7.04 -7.28
C GLU A 92 23.45 5.71 -6.70
N SER A 93 23.32 5.63 -5.37
CA SER A 93 22.73 4.48 -4.68
C SER A 93 21.27 4.25 -5.12
N LEU A 94 20.44 5.29 -5.09
CA LEU A 94 19.03 5.22 -5.49
C LEU A 94 18.85 4.85 -6.97
N VAL A 95 19.71 5.36 -7.85
CA VAL A 95 19.71 4.98 -9.28
C VAL A 95 20.04 3.50 -9.43
N THR A 96 21.00 2.99 -8.67
CA THR A 96 21.39 1.58 -8.70
C THR A 96 20.24 0.70 -8.21
N GLN A 97 19.65 1.04 -7.06
CA GLN A 97 18.49 0.33 -6.51
C GLN A 97 17.29 0.34 -7.48
N THR A 98 17.04 1.48 -8.14
CA THR A 98 15.97 1.58 -9.15
C THR A 98 16.21 0.66 -10.34
N LYS A 99 17.48 0.53 -10.80
CA LYS A 99 17.84 -0.40 -11.88
C LYS A 99 17.61 -1.85 -11.46
N GLU A 100 17.98 -2.22 -10.24
CA GLU A 100 17.75 -3.57 -9.71
C GLU A 100 16.26 -3.91 -9.65
N PHE A 101 15.42 -3.02 -9.10
CA PHE A 101 13.98 -3.24 -9.07
C PHE A 101 13.38 -3.31 -10.48
N ARG A 102 13.84 -2.49 -11.42
CA ARG A 102 13.39 -2.60 -12.83
C ARG A 102 13.78 -3.94 -13.45
N ALA A 103 14.98 -4.44 -13.16
CA ALA A 103 15.41 -5.75 -13.65
C ALA A 103 14.56 -6.88 -13.05
N LEU A 104 14.23 -6.79 -11.76
CA LEU A 104 13.32 -7.72 -11.07
C LEU A 104 11.91 -7.67 -11.67
N ILE A 105 11.36 -6.48 -11.89
CA ILE A 105 10.03 -6.35 -12.53
C ILE A 105 10.04 -6.99 -13.92
N ALA A 106 11.09 -6.76 -14.71
CA ALA A 106 11.22 -7.35 -16.04
C ALA A 106 11.40 -8.88 -16.01
N SER A 107 12.05 -9.44 -14.98
CA SER A 107 12.14 -10.90 -14.82
C SER A 107 10.79 -11.49 -14.40
N MET A 108 10.08 -10.85 -13.47
CA MET A 108 8.73 -11.25 -13.05
C MET A 108 7.74 -11.21 -14.21
N GLN A 109 7.76 -10.16 -15.03
CA GLN A 109 6.91 -10.04 -16.22
C GLN A 109 7.21 -11.14 -17.25
N ARG A 110 8.49 -11.43 -17.51
CA ARG A 110 8.89 -12.55 -18.39
C ARG A 110 8.43 -13.89 -17.85
N PHE A 111 8.56 -14.12 -16.55
CA PHE A 111 8.08 -15.33 -15.90
C PHE A 111 6.56 -15.51 -16.07
N VAL A 112 5.78 -14.46 -15.78
CA VAL A 112 4.33 -14.50 -15.97
C VAL A 112 3.98 -14.82 -17.42
N MET A 113 4.63 -14.17 -18.38
CA MET A 113 4.39 -14.40 -19.82
C MET A 113 4.73 -15.83 -20.28
N MET A 114 5.73 -16.47 -19.67
CA MET A 114 6.11 -17.86 -19.99
C MET A 114 5.20 -18.90 -19.33
N ASN A 115 4.51 -18.57 -18.23
CA ASN A 115 3.68 -19.50 -17.46
C ASN A 115 2.17 -19.39 -17.77
N ILE A 116 1.74 -18.45 -18.59
CA ILE A 116 0.35 -18.35 -19.07
C ILE A 116 0.16 -19.31 -20.26
N PRO A 117 -0.84 -20.23 -20.25
CA PRO A 117 -1.11 -21.16 -21.35
C PRO A 117 -1.36 -20.44 -22.68
N SER A 118 -0.80 -20.97 -23.76
CA SER A 118 -0.79 -20.40 -25.11
C SER A 118 -2.16 -20.03 -25.68
N LYS A 119 -3.26 -20.66 -25.24
CA LYS A 119 -4.63 -20.29 -25.67
C LYS A 119 -5.08 -18.89 -25.20
N MET A 120 -4.45 -18.31 -24.18
CA MET A 120 -4.68 -16.92 -23.75
C MET A 120 -3.80 -15.90 -24.48
N ARG A 121 -2.75 -16.36 -25.19
CA ARG A 121 -1.72 -15.51 -25.80
C ARG A 121 -2.24 -14.72 -27.00
N ASP A 122 -3.09 -15.34 -27.82
CA ASP A 122 -3.61 -14.72 -29.05
C ASP A 122 -4.72 -13.69 -28.77
N GLN A 123 -5.47 -13.84 -27.66
CA GLN A 123 -6.43 -12.82 -27.21
C GLN A 123 -5.77 -11.66 -26.44
N LEU A 124 -4.62 -11.89 -25.78
CA LEU A 124 -3.88 -10.86 -25.04
C LEU A 124 -3.02 -9.96 -25.94
N PHE A 125 -2.55 -10.44 -27.09
CA PHE A 125 -1.60 -9.69 -27.93
C PHE A 125 -2.23 -8.47 -28.62
N GLU A 126 -3.50 -8.56 -29.04
CA GLU A 126 -4.25 -7.43 -29.61
C GLU A 126 -4.57 -6.36 -28.55
N ASP A 127 -4.90 -6.77 -27.32
CA ASP A 127 -5.18 -5.84 -26.21
C ASP A 127 -3.92 -5.14 -25.67
N HIS A 128 -2.76 -5.80 -25.75
CA HIS A 128 -1.50 -5.27 -25.21
C HIS A 128 -0.93 -4.09 -26.00
N HIS A 129 -1.21 -3.97 -27.30
CA HIS A 129 -0.74 -2.83 -28.09
C HIS A 129 -1.46 -1.52 -27.71
N LYS A 130 -2.74 -1.58 -27.30
CA LYS A 130 -3.46 -0.40 -26.75
C LYS A 130 -3.11 -0.13 -25.29
N ALA A 131 -2.81 -1.16 -24.50
CA ALA A 131 -2.48 -1.01 -23.07
C ALA A 131 -1.07 -0.47 -22.81
N ARG A 132 -0.12 -0.66 -23.73
CA ARG A 132 1.28 -0.26 -23.54
C ARG A 132 1.47 1.26 -23.48
N ASP A 133 0.63 2.02 -24.19
CA ASP A 133 0.63 3.48 -24.14
C ASP A 133 0.05 4.02 -22.82
N THR A 134 -0.86 3.28 -22.18
CA THR A 134 -1.43 3.65 -20.88
C THR A 134 -0.52 3.25 -19.71
N ASP A 135 0.17 2.11 -19.79
CA ASP A 135 1.02 1.60 -18.69
C ASP A 135 2.38 2.31 -18.61
N ARG A 136 2.88 2.86 -19.72
CA ARG A 136 4.10 3.70 -19.71
C ARG A 136 3.89 5.03 -18.95
N GLN A 137 2.65 5.50 -18.81
CA GLN A 137 2.29 6.59 -17.88
C GLN A 137 2.15 6.12 -16.41
N SER A 138 2.05 4.81 -16.17
CA SER A 138 1.69 4.19 -14.88
C SER A 138 2.90 3.71 -14.04
N THR A 139 4.13 3.90 -14.52
CA THR A 139 5.36 3.57 -13.79
C THR A 139 6.08 4.78 -13.19
N GLU A 140 5.49 5.97 -13.29
CA GLU A 140 5.92 7.09 -12.46
C GLU A 140 5.50 6.84 -11.02
N VAL A 141 6.48 6.60 -10.15
CA VAL A 141 6.31 6.49 -8.70
C VAL A 141 5.85 7.84 -8.17
N ARG A 142 4.54 8.11 -8.24
CA ARG A 142 3.89 9.22 -7.56
C ARG A 142 2.91 8.67 -6.55
N GLN A 143 2.73 9.39 -5.45
CA GLN A 143 1.71 9.09 -4.45
C GLN A 143 0.36 8.91 -5.16
N VAL A 144 -0.16 7.69 -5.12
CA VAL A 144 -1.37 7.34 -5.83
C VAL A 144 -2.54 7.97 -5.09
N SER A 145 -3.10 9.03 -5.66
CA SER A 145 -4.31 9.68 -5.13
C SER A 145 -5.46 8.65 -5.05
N PRO A 146 -6.34 8.71 -4.02
CA PRO A 146 -7.53 7.88 -3.94
C PRO A 146 -8.36 7.87 -5.24
N THR A 147 -8.38 8.99 -5.96
CA THR A 147 -9.03 9.11 -7.27
C THR A 147 -8.40 8.18 -8.31
N HIS A 148 -7.08 8.00 -8.30
CA HIS A 148 -6.39 7.09 -9.22
C HIS A 148 -6.66 5.63 -8.86
N ILE A 149 -6.78 5.29 -7.57
CA ILE A 149 -7.17 3.95 -7.13
C ILE A 149 -8.60 3.64 -7.60
N LEU A 150 -9.52 4.59 -7.41
CA LEU A 150 -10.90 4.48 -7.87
C LEU A 150 -10.97 4.37 -9.39
N MET A 151 -10.23 5.20 -10.13
CA MET A 151 -10.18 5.13 -11.60
C MET A 151 -9.68 3.75 -12.06
N ARG A 152 -8.67 3.19 -11.38
CA ARG A 152 -8.11 1.88 -11.69
C ARG A 152 -9.08 0.74 -11.40
N LEU A 153 -9.83 0.85 -10.30
CA LEU A 153 -10.90 -0.09 -9.97
C LEU A 153 -12.02 -0.01 -11.02
N VAL A 154 -12.48 1.20 -11.34
CA VAL A 154 -13.53 1.44 -12.34
C VAL A 154 -13.11 0.94 -13.73
N SER A 155 -11.88 1.20 -14.16
CA SER A 155 -11.35 0.69 -15.44
C SER A 155 -11.14 -0.82 -15.47
N HIS A 156 -10.91 -1.46 -14.31
CA HIS A 156 -10.88 -2.92 -14.23
C HIS A 156 -12.30 -3.50 -14.31
N SER A 157 -13.23 -2.90 -13.55
CA SER A 157 -14.64 -3.29 -13.54
C SER A 157 -15.35 -3.01 -14.86
N SER A 158 -14.90 -2.01 -15.64
CA SER A 158 -15.44 -1.72 -16.96
C SER A 158 -15.13 -2.80 -17.99
N ARG A 159 -14.17 -3.70 -17.73
CA ARG A 159 -13.95 -4.88 -18.59
C ARG A 159 -15.10 -5.89 -18.51
N SER A 160 -15.87 -5.84 -17.44
CA SER A 160 -17.11 -6.61 -17.25
C SER A 160 -18.35 -5.82 -17.68
N PHE A 161 -18.18 -4.68 -18.34
CA PHE A 161 -19.27 -3.82 -18.81
C PHE A 161 -19.41 -3.95 -20.33
N ARG A 162 -20.58 -4.39 -20.80
CA ARG A 162 -20.95 -4.44 -22.21
C ARG A 162 -21.70 -3.16 -22.56
N ALA A 163 -21.30 -2.50 -23.65
CA ALA A 163 -21.81 -1.19 -24.04
C ALA A 163 -23.35 -1.11 -24.25
N TYR A 164 -24.03 -2.24 -24.47
CA TYR A 164 -25.47 -2.31 -24.73
C TYR A 164 -26.29 -3.08 -23.68
N GLU A 165 -25.65 -3.94 -22.87
CA GLU A 165 -26.34 -4.81 -21.88
C GLU A 165 -25.96 -4.50 -20.42
N GLY A 166 -25.00 -3.59 -20.18
CA GLY A 166 -24.55 -3.27 -18.84
C GLY A 166 -23.53 -4.28 -18.28
N PHE A 167 -23.53 -4.52 -16.97
CA PHE A 167 -22.61 -5.46 -16.34
C PHE A 167 -22.99 -6.91 -16.69
N VAL A 168 -21.98 -7.77 -16.86
CA VAL A 168 -22.16 -9.23 -17.01
C VAL A 168 -23.01 -9.76 -15.85
N SER A 169 -24.08 -10.51 -16.16
CA SER A 169 -24.97 -11.09 -15.14
C SER A 169 -24.22 -12.09 -14.26
N SER A 170 -24.73 -12.31 -13.04
CA SER A 170 -24.14 -13.28 -12.09
C SER A 170 -24.01 -14.68 -12.70
N ASP A 171 -24.93 -15.06 -13.59
CA ASP A 171 -25.00 -16.38 -14.23
C ASP A 171 -23.93 -16.54 -15.29
N GLU A 172 -23.76 -15.52 -16.13
CA GLU A 172 -22.69 -15.48 -17.11
C GLU A 172 -21.32 -15.46 -16.43
N LEU A 173 -21.19 -14.72 -15.34
CA LEU A 173 -19.95 -14.63 -14.57
C LEU A 173 -19.60 -15.96 -13.89
N ALA A 174 -20.61 -16.66 -13.36
CA ALA A 174 -20.46 -17.99 -12.77
C ALA A 174 -20.01 -19.02 -13.81
N VAL A 175 -20.66 -19.06 -14.98
CA VAL A 175 -20.28 -19.94 -16.10
C VAL A 175 -18.85 -19.66 -16.58
N LEU A 176 -18.50 -18.39 -16.77
CA LEU A 176 -17.16 -17.97 -17.22
C LEU A 176 -16.05 -18.42 -16.25
N ARG A 177 -16.38 -18.53 -14.96
CA ARG A 177 -15.46 -18.85 -13.88
C ARG A 177 -15.59 -20.29 -13.38
N GLY A 178 -16.47 -21.08 -14.00
CA GLY A 178 -16.72 -22.47 -13.63
C GLY A 178 -17.30 -22.63 -12.23
N ILE A 179 -18.07 -21.65 -11.75
CA ILE A 179 -18.74 -21.67 -10.45
C ILE A 179 -20.12 -22.30 -10.64
N ASP A 180 -20.38 -23.38 -9.91
CA ASP A 180 -21.69 -24.02 -9.89
C ASP A 180 -22.67 -23.19 -9.06
N VAL A 181 -23.71 -22.67 -9.72
CA VAL A 181 -24.81 -21.90 -9.12
C VAL A 181 -26.15 -22.64 -9.23
N THR A 182 -26.14 -23.89 -9.71
CA THR A 182 -27.36 -24.71 -9.87
C THR A 182 -27.90 -25.10 -8.51
N GLY A 183 -28.91 -24.36 -8.01
CA GLY A 183 -29.54 -24.57 -6.70
C GLY A 183 -29.80 -23.31 -5.88
N ILE A 184 -29.41 -22.13 -6.38
CA ILE A 184 -29.71 -20.83 -5.75
C ILE A 184 -30.74 -20.11 -6.61
N GLU A 185 -31.99 -20.05 -6.12
CA GLU A 185 -33.13 -19.43 -6.82
C GLU A 185 -33.22 -17.91 -6.62
N ASP A 186 -32.66 -17.38 -5.53
CA ASP A 186 -32.69 -15.96 -5.19
C ASP A 186 -31.48 -15.21 -5.80
N ASP A 187 -31.75 -14.26 -6.70
CA ASP A 187 -30.73 -13.53 -7.47
C ASP A 187 -29.74 -12.75 -6.57
N ASP A 188 -30.21 -12.14 -5.48
CA ASP A 188 -29.35 -11.40 -4.55
C ASP A 188 -28.40 -12.34 -3.79
N GLN A 189 -28.89 -13.52 -3.39
CA GLN A 189 -28.05 -14.56 -2.78
C GLN A 189 -27.08 -15.18 -3.78
N LYS A 190 -27.49 -15.30 -5.04
CA LYS A 190 -26.69 -15.84 -6.13
C LYS A 190 -25.51 -14.92 -6.45
N GLU A 191 -25.76 -13.61 -6.56
CA GLU A 191 -24.70 -12.63 -6.74
C GLU A 191 -23.72 -12.67 -5.55
N ALA A 192 -24.23 -12.65 -4.32
CA ALA A 192 -23.39 -12.71 -3.12
C ALA A 192 -22.54 -13.99 -3.05
N PHE A 193 -23.09 -15.13 -3.50
CA PHE A 193 -22.38 -16.40 -3.56
C PHE A 193 -21.27 -16.37 -4.62
N VAL A 194 -21.57 -15.92 -5.83
CA VAL A 194 -20.59 -15.81 -6.93
C VAL A 194 -19.43 -14.91 -6.53
N TRP A 195 -19.69 -13.76 -5.90
CA TRP A 195 -18.63 -12.87 -5.42
C TRP A 195 -17.75 -13.50 -4.33
N ARG A 196 -18.35 -14.20 -3.36
CA ARG A 196 -17.57 -14.91 -2.32
C ARG A 196 -16.65 -15.95 -2.95
N GLU A 197 -17.15 -16.66 -3.95
CA GLU A 197 -16.42 -17.75 -4.57
C GLU A 197 -15.33 -17.25 -5.53
N LEU A 198 -15.56 -16.12 -6.19
CA LEU A 198 -14.51 -15.40 -6.90
C LEU A 198 -13.39 -14.95 -5.97
N ILE A 199 -13.72 -14.39 -4.81
CA ILE A 199 -12.72 -13.98 -3.82
C ILE A 199 -11.96 -15.20 -3.30
N ARG A 200 -12.65 -16.33 -3.04
CA ARG A 200 -12.02 -17.56 -2.59
C ARG A 200 -11.04 -18.12 -3.62
N LEU A 201 -11.45 -18.18 -4.89
CA LEU A 201 -10.61 -18.64 -6.01
C LEU A 201 -9.40 -17.72 -6.21
N ALA A 202 -9.60 -16.41 -6.18
CA ALA A 202 -8.52 -15.42 -6.28
C ALA A 202 -7.51 -15.57 -5.14
N ASN A 203 -7.98 -15.74 -3.90
CA ASN A 203 -7.12 -15.95 -2.74
C ASN A 203 -6.37 -17.29 -2.79
N ALA A 204 -7.01 -18.37 -3.23
CA ALA A 204 -6.36 -19.68 -3.38
C ALA A 204 -5.24 -19.61 -4.44
N HIS A 205 -5.51 -18.97 -5.57
CA HIS A 205 -4.51 -18.75 -6.61
C HIS A 205 -3.36 -17.86 -6.12
N PHE A 206 -3.66 -16.82 -5.35
CA PHE A 206 -2.66 -15.95 -4.74
C PHE A 206 -1.77 -16.69 -3.74
N LEU A 207 -2.34 -17.58 -2.92
CA LEU A 207 -1.57 -18.41 -1.98
C LEU A 207 -0.61 -19.36 -2.69
N LEU A 208 -1.09 -20.04 -3.75
CA LEU A 208 -0.26 -20.92 -4.56
C LEU A 208 0.86 -20.15 -5.27
N TRP A 209 0.54 -18.98 -5.82
CA TRP A 209 1.51 -18.07 -6.42
C TRP A 209 2.56 -17.62 -5.40
N ARG A 210 2.14 -17.21 -4.20
CA ARG A 210 3.03 -16.78 -3.13
C ARG A 210 3.96 -17.90 -2.69
N GLN A 211 3.46 -19.13 -2.53
CA GLN A 211 4.28 -20.29 -2.17
C GLN A 211 5.33 -20.59 -3.23
N ARG A 212 4.95 -20.60 -4.51
CA ARG A 212 5.89 -20.81 -5.63
C ARG A 212 6.92 -19.69 -5.72
N PHE A 213 6.50 -18.46 -5.51
CA PHE A 213 7.40 -17.30 -5.49
C PHE A 213 8.40 -17.40 -4.34
N THR A 214 7.96 -17.74 -3.13
CA THR A 214 8.87 -17.91 -1.99
C THR A 214 9.87 -19.04 -2.20
N ALA A 215 9.45 -20.17 -2.77
CA ALA A 215 10.35 -21.29 -3.08
C ALA A 215 11.43 -20.88 -4.10
N LEU A 216 11.04 -20.17 -5.18
CA LEU A 216 11.99 -19.70 -6.19
C LEU A 216 12.95 -18.63 -5.66
N MET A 217 12.47 -17.75 -4.76
CA MET A 217 13.35 -16.78 -4.10
C MET A 217 14.32 -17.46 -3.13
N GLN A 218 13.98 -18.61 -2.56
CA GLN A 218 14.92 -19.39 -1.74
C GLN A 218 15.99 -20.08 -2.60
N GLU A 219 15.64 -20.52 -3.82
CA GLU A 219 16.60 -21.13 -4.76
C GLU A 219 17.58 -20.13 -5.39
N LEU A 220 17.19 -18.85 -5.55
CA LEU A 220 18.05 -17.82 -6.16
C LEU A 220 19.01 -17.13 -5.18
N TYR A 221 18.84 -17.33 -3.87
CA TYR A 221 19.66 -16.70 -2.82
C TYR A 221 20.48 -17.71 -2.00
N CYS A 222 20.60 -18.95 -2.48
CA CYS A 222 21.57 -19.96 -2.07
C CYS A 222 22.57 -20.21 -3.20
#